data_AF-A0A7V3MJ59-F1
#
_entry.id   AF-A0A7V3MJ59-F1
#
_cell.length_a   1.000
_cell.length_b   1.000
_cell.length_c   1.000
_cell.angle_alpha   90.00
_cell.angle_beta   90.00
_cell.angle_gamma   90.00
#
_symmetry.space_group_name_H-M   'P 1'
#
loop_
_entity.id
_entity.type
_entity.pdbx_description
1 polymer ?
#
loop_
_entity_poly.entity_id
_entity_poly.type
_entity_poly.pdbx_seq_one_letter_code
_entity_poly.pdbx_strand_id
1 'polypeptide(L)'
;MEARDEALDAALRRAEPLRQAQGAQDELEVCEIVSAEPVGEAAAESVAEAVPGVAVAVDARAGRVEFEVPLQPKAPPHRNGKLRHVIECMLFVSNEPISASRIAEALEVEPERVEDALASLEEDLNCGHGLQLVRVAGGYQICTRPEFADYCAMILQPAKRKLSKAALETLAVIAYRQPCTAPEIEAVRGVDVDGVIKTLMERGLVRETGRKQAPG
;
A
#
# COMPACT_ATOMS: atom_id res chain seq x y z
N MET A 1 -11.17 18.54 44.85
CA MET A 1 -11.81 18.84 43.55
C MET A 1 -10.98 19.85 42.76
N GLU A 2 -10.37 20.83 43.44
CA GLU A 2 -9.48 21.86 42.86
C GLU A 2 -8.23 21.31 42.15
N ALA A 3 -7.58 20.27 42.67
CA ALA A 3 -6.37 19.71 42.04
C ALA A 3 -6.60 19.05 40.66
N ARG A 4 -7.86 18.69 40.33
CA ARG A 4 -8.19 18.08 39.03
C ARG A 4 -8.44 19.13 37.95
N ASP A 5 -8.91 20.32 38.34
CA ASP A 5 -9.07 21.46 37.43
C ASP A 5 -7.73 22.11 37.11
N GLU A 6 -6.81 22.16 38.08
CA GLU A 6 -5.45 22.68 37.85
C GLU A 6 -4.65 21.84 36.84
N ALA A 7 -4.85 20.52 36.84
CA ALA A 7 -4.23 19.61 35.87
C ALA A 7 -4.83 19.77 34.46
N LEU A 8 -6.12 20.08 34.35
CA LEU A 8 -6.79 20.33 33.07
C LEU A 8 -6.38 21.69 32.49
N ASP A 9 -6.25 22.71 33.34
CA ASP A 9 -5.82 24.05 32.96
C ASP A 9 -4.33 24.07 32.53
N ALA A 10 -3.49 23.28 33.22
CA ALA A 10 -2.10 23.08 32.82
C ALA A 10 -1.95 22.28 31.50
N ALA A 11 -2.88 21.36 31.20
CA ALA A 11 -2.91 20.63 29.93
C ALA A 11 -3.36 21.53 28.77
N LEU A 12 -4.31 22.43 29.00
CA LEU A 12 -4.77 23.39 28.00
C LEU A 12 -3.70 24.43 27.64
N ARG A 13 -2.93 24.92 28.62
CA ARG A 13 -1.79 25.83 28.37
C ARG A 13 -0.63 25.18 27.60
N ARG A 14 -0.46 23.86 27.72
CA ARG A 14 0.53 23.10 26.91
C ARG A 14 0.07 22.86 25.47
N ALA A 15 -1.23 22.97 25.18
CA ALA A 15 -1.78 22.78 23.84
C ALA A 15 -1.83 24.08 23.01
N GLU A 16 -1.56 25.25 23.61
CA GLU A 16 -1.54 26.55 22.91
C GLU A 16 -0.47 26.73 21.82
N PRO A 17 0.75 26.14 21.89
CA PRO A 17 1.73 26.30 20.81
C PRO A 17 1.30 25.59 19.51
N LEU A 18 0.39 24.61 19.57
CA LEU A 18 -0.16 23.96 18.37
C LEU A 18 -1.24 24.80 17.70
N ARG A 19 -1.93 25.69 18.44
CA ARG A 19 -2.90 26.64 17.87
C ARG A 19 -2.24 27.82 17.17
N GLN A 20 -1.08 28.27 17.64
CA GLN A 20 -0.32 29.33 16.96
C GLN A 20 0.40 28.84 15.70
N ALA A 21 0.68 27.55 15.56
CA ALA A 21 1.19 26.98 14.31
C ALA A 21 0.14 26.93 13.17
N GLN A 22 -1.16 27.03 13.50
CA GLN A 22 -2.24 27.13 12.51
C GLN A 22 -2.53 28.58 12.06
N GLY A 23 -1.83 29.57 12.63
CA GLY A 23 -1.99 31.00 12.32
C GLY A 23 -0.91 31.61 11.42
N ALA A 24 0.12 30.85 11.05
CA ALA A 24 1.13 31.28 10.08
C ALA A 24 0.76 30.79 8.67
N GLN A 25 -0.42 31.19 8.22
CA GLN A 25 -0.78 31.24 6.80
C GLN A 25 -0.43 32.64 6.29
N ASP A 26 0.84 32.98 6.18
CA ASP A 26 1.30 34.12 5.40
C ASP A 26 2.83 34.06 5.28
N GLU A 27 3.26 33.42 4.20
CA GLU A 27 4.48 33.64 3.42
C GLU A 27 4.69 32.37 2.57
N LEU A 28 3.70 32.13 1.71
CA LEU A 28 3.92 31.36 0.48
C LEU A 28 4.87 32.21 -0.37
N GLU A 29 6.16 31.88 -0.38
CA GLU A 29 7.03 32.26 -1.48
C GLU A 29 6.49 31.54 -2.73
N VAL A 30 5.60 32.25 -3.42
CA VAL A 30 5.10 31.90 -4.73
C VAL A 30 6.29 32.02 -5.68
N CYS A 31 6.94 30.91 -6.02
CA CYS A 31 7.69 30.88 -7.27
C CYS A 31 6.68 31.10 -8.40
N GLU A 32 6.76 32.25 -9.05
CA GLU A 32 6.09 32.53 -10.32
C GLU A 32 6.46 31.44 -11.32
N ILE A 33 5.57 30.46 -11.50
CA ILE A 33 5.58 29.60 -12.67
C ILE A 33 4.87 30.41 -13.76
N VAL A 34 5.69 31.08 -14.57
CA VAL A 34 5.27 31.80 -15.77
C VAL A 34 4.52 30.82 -16.69
N SER A 35 3.37 31.27 -17.17
CA SER A 35 2.45 30.57 -18.09
C SER A 35 3.15 29.71 -19.14
N ALA A 36 2.90 28.40 -19.11
CA ALA A 36 3.17 27.53 -20.24
C ALA A 36 1.90 27.46 -21.11
N GLU A 37 1.94 28.14 -22.26
CA GLU A 37 0.98 27.95 -23.34
C GLU A 37 1.05 26.51 -23.91
N PRO A 38 -0.04 25.98 -24.51
CA PRO A 38 -0.14 24.56 -24.81
C PRO A 38 0.77 24.21 -25.99
N VAL A 39 1.82 23.42 -25.73
CA VAL A 39 2.61 22.83 -26.81
C VAL A 39 1.80 21.70 -27.42
N GLY A 40 1.45 21.91 -28.68
CA GLY A 40 0.65 21.02 -29.50
C GLY A 40 1.25 19.63 -29.66
N GLU A 41 0.35 18.73 -29.99
CA GLU A 41 0.56 17.38 -30.49
C GLU A 41 1.69 17.34 -31.53
N ALA A 42 2.85 16.83 -31.13
CA ALA A 42 3.97 16.56 -32.02
C ALA A 42 4.63 15.23 -31.61
N ALA A 43 4.52 14.29 -32.54
CA ALA A 43 5.25 13.05 -32.72
C ALA A 43 6.38 12.73 -31.71
N ALA A 44 6.25 11.57 -31.08
CA ALA A 44 7.33 10.88 -30.40
C ALA A 44 8.49 10.63 -31.36
N GLU A 45 9.63 11.28 -31.10
CA GLU A 45 10.92 10.89 -31.67
C GLU A 45 11.80 10.34 -30.55
N SER A 46 12.19 9.09 -30.74
CA SER A 46 13.01 8.28 -29.85
C SER A 46 14.44 8.81 -29.77
N VAL A 47 14.97 9.00 -28.57
CA VAL A 47 16.42 8.98 -28.35
C VAL A 47 16.72 7.89 -27.32
N ALA A 48 17.01 6.70 -27.86
CA ALA A 48 17.53 5.57 -27.11
C ALA A 48 19.03 5.79 -26.92
N GLU A 49 19.44 6.17 -25.71
CA GLU A 49 20.83 5.97 -25.30
C GLU A 49 20.94 4.57 -24.70
N ALA A 50 21.60 3.69 -25.44
CA ALA A 50 21.71 2.27 -25.13
C ALA A 50 22.58 2.05 -23.88
N VAL A 51 21.98 1.50 -22.82
CA VAL A 51 22.73 0.93 -21.70
C VAL A 51 23.52 -0.28 -22.24
N PRO A 52 24.86 -0.35 -22.06
CA PRO A 52 25.65 -1.46 -22.56
C PRO A 52 25.14 -2.79 -21.98
N GLY A 53 24.65 -3.67 -22.86
CA GLY A 53 24.15 -5.00 -22.49
C GLY A 53 22.63 -5.16 -22.47
N VAL A 54 21.85 -4.13 -22.81
CA VAL A 54 20.39 -4.22 -22.93
C VAL A 54 19.98 -3.98 -24.38
N ALA A 55 19.70 -5.05 -25.12
CA ALA A 55 19.01 -4.95 -26.39
C ALA A 55 17.51 -4.89 -26.12
N VAL A 56 16.88 -3.74 -26.33
CA VAL A 56 15.43 -3.60 -26.29
C VAL A 56 14.89 -3.78 -27.70
N ALA A 57 14.35 -4.96 -28.01
CA ALA A 57 13.53 -5.15 -29.20
C ALA A 57 12.07 -4.83 -28.82
N VAL A 58 11.55 -3.74 -29.35
CA VAL A 58 10.15 -3.33 -29.13
C VAL A 58 9.31 -3.92 -30.25
N ASP A 59 8.60 -5.03 -29.99
CA ASP A 59 7.58 -5.52 -30.93
C ASP A 59 6.21 -4.92 -30.58
N ALA A 60 5.76 -3.97 -31.41
CA ALA A 60 4.63 -3.09 -31.14
C ALA A 60 3.23 -3.76 -31.25
N ARG A 61 3.13 -5.11 -31.28
CA ARG A 61 1.86 -5.81 -31.56
C ARG A 61 1.32 -6.71 -30.46
N ALA A 62 2.06 -6.94 -29.38
CA ALA A 62 1.54 -7.61 -28.19
C ALA A 62 1.90 -6.74 -26.98
N GLY A 63 0.91 -6.12 -26.34
CA GLY A 63 1.08 -5.25 -25.17
C GLY A 63 1.58 -5.97 -23.90
N ARG A 64 2.51 -6.90 -24.04
CA ARG A 64 3.20 -7.61 -22.98
C ARG A 64 4.69 -7.50 -23.28
N VAL A 65 5.38 -6.69 -22.48
CA VAL A 65 6.85 -6.70 -22.47
C VAL A 65 7.27 -7.97 -21.74
N GLU A 66 7.60 -9.01 -22.50
CA GLU A 66 8.25 -10.20 -21.94
C GLU A 66 9.72 -9.87 -21.71
N PHE A 67 10.02 -9.38 -20.51
CA PHE A 67 11.40 -9.29 -20.01
C PHE A 67 11.89 -10.70 -19.67
N GLU A 68 12.43 -11.41 -20.64
CA GLU A 68 13.34 -12.51 -20.33
C GLU A 68 14.67 -11.90 -19.87
N VAL A 69 14.76 -11.56 -18.59
CA VAL A 69 16.05 -11.30 -17.95
C VAL A 69 16.69 -12.67 -17.69
N PRO A 70 17.86 -12.98 -18.26
CA PRO A 70 18.59 -14.18 -17.89
C PRO A 70 18.82 -14.14 -16.37
N LEU A 71 18.21 -15.08 -15.64
CA LEU A 71 18.43 -15.32 -14.21
C LEU A 71 19.84 -15.89 -14.01
N GLN A 72 20.87 -15.09 -14.32
CA GLN A 72 22.24 -15.37 -13.93
C GLN A 72 22.61 -14.35 -12.86
N PRO A 73 22.62 -14.73 -11.56
CA PRO A 73 23.07 -13.84 -10.52
C PRO A 73 24.57 -13.58 -10.69
N LYS A 74 24.93 -12.45 -11.31
CA LYS A 74 26.30 -11.92 -11.35
C LYS A 74 26.70 -11.42 -9.96
N ALA A 75 27.10 -12.34 -9.08
CA ALA A 75 27.44 -12.07 -7.67
C ALA A 75 26.29 -11.41 -6.87
N PRO A 76 26.21 -11.61 -5.55
CA PRO A 76 25.16 -10.96 -4.80
C PRO A 76 25.41 -9.43 -4.83
N PRO A 77 24.41 -8.62 -5.26
CA PRO A 77 24.60 -7.23 -5.67
C PRO A 77 25.07 -6.27 -4.56
N HIS A 78 25.11 -6.74 -3.30
CA HIS A 78 25.63 -6.00 -2.16
C HIS A 78 27.17 -5.84 -2.17
N ARG A 79 27.94 -6.69 -2.86
CA ARG A 79 29.41 -6.61 -2.88
C ARG A 79 29.96 -5.43 -3.68
N ASN A 80 29.13 -4.79 -4.51
CA ASN A 80 29.51 -3.68 -5.39
C ASN A 80 29.26 -2.30 -4.76
N GLY A 81 29.13 -2.20 -3.43
CA GLY A 81 28.80 -0.95 -2.74
C GLY A 81 27.35 -0.48 -2.93
N LYS A 82 26.49 -1.30 -3.54
CA LYS A 82 25.09 -0.98 -3.86
C LYS A 82 24.08 -1.56 -2.86
N LEU A 83 24.52 -1.92 -1.65
CA LEU A 83 23.67 -2.58 -0.64
C LEU A 83 22.34 -1.83 -0.41
N ARG A 84 22.38 -0.50 -0.29
CA ARG A 84 21.18 0.33 -0.11
C ARG A 84 20.16 0.14 -1.24
N HIS A 85 20.60 0.24 -2.50
CA HIS A 85 19.73 0.06 -3.68
C HIS A 85 19.11 -1.34 -3.71
N VAL A 86 19.85 -2.37 -3.28
CA VAL A 86 19.33 -3.74 -3.21
C VAL A 86 18.23 -3.84 -2.15
N ILE A 87 18.45 -3.27 -0.97
CA ILE A 87 17.47 -3.24 0.11
C ILE A 87 16.21 -2.46 -0.31
N GLU A 88 16.38 -1.30 -0.96
CA GLU A 88 15.29 -0.51 -1.53
C GLU A 88 14.43 -1.35 -2.50
N CYS A 89 15.05 -2.06 -3.44
CA CYS A 89 14.34 -2.95 -4.36
C CYS A 89 13.59 -4.07 -3.62
N MET A 90 14.22 -4.69 -2.61
CA MET A 90 13.58 -5.74 -1.81
C MET A 90 12.35 -5.22 -1.06
N LEU A 91 12.46 -4.04 -0.45
CA LEU A 91 11.36 -3.41 0.28
C LEU A 91 10.25 -2.92 -0.65
N PHE A 92 10.59 -2.44 -1.85
CA PHE A 92 9.62 -1.98 -2.84
C PHE A 92 8.78 -3.11 -3.43
N VAL A 93 9.39 -4.28 -3.67
CA VAL A 93 8.70 -5.46 -4.19
C VAL A 93 7.88 -6.16 -3.10
N SER A 94 8.26 -6.00 -1.82
CA SER A 94 7.56 -6.63 -0.71
C SER A 94 6.19 -6.01 -0.44
N ASN A 95 5.18 -6.87 -0.30
CA ASN A 95 3.84 -6.48 0.16
C ASN A 95 3.71 -6.49 1.70
N GLU A 96 4.70 -7.03 2.41
CA GLU A 96 4.72 -7.19 3.87
C GLU A 96 5.98 -6.54 4.47
N PRO A 97 5.93 -6.09 5.75
CA PRO A 97 7.12 -5.60 6.44
C PRO A 97 8.20 -6.68 6.56
N ILE A 98 9.46 -6.32 6.24
CA ILE A 98 10.61 -7.23 6.34
C ILE A 98 11.53 -6.79 7.48
N SER A 99 11.90 -7.68 8.38
CA SER A 99 12.86 -7.39 9.46
C SER A 99 14.29 -7.24 8.94
N ALA A 100 15.10 -6.41 9.60
CA ALA A 100 16.51 -6.25 9.27
C ALA A 100 17.27 -7.58 9.33
N SER A 101 16.96 -8.45 10.30
CA SER A 101 17.54 -9.80 10.40
C SER A 101 17.24 -10.66 9.17
N ARG A 102 16.00 -10.62 8.66
CA ARG A 102 15.62 -11.38 7.47
C ARG A 102 16.30 -10.85 6.21
N ILE A 103 16.51 -9.54 6.12
CA ILE A 103 17.29 -8.92 5.03
C ILE A 103 18.76 -9.33 5.12
N ALA A 104 19.34 -9.30 6.33
CA ALA A 104 20.72 -9.69 6.59
C ALA A 104 20.98 -11.17 6.22
N GLU A 105 20.08 -12.07 6.62
CA GLU A 105 20.12 -13.49 6.25
C GLU A 105 20.02 -13.68 4.73
N ALA A 106 19.06 -13.02 4.07
CA ALA A 106 18.85 -13.16 2.63
C ALA A 106 20.01 -12.61 1.79
N LEU A 107 20.71 -11.60 2.29
CA LEU A 107 21.84 -10.96 1.62
C LEU A 107 23.20 -11.49 2.11
N GLU A 108 23.25 -12.39 3.09
CA GLU A 108 24.49 -12.87 3.72
C GLU A 108 25.42 -11.72 4.17
N VAL A 109 24.85 -10.72 4.84
CA VAL A 109 25.58 -9.54 5.35
C VAL A 109 25.37 -9.38 6.85
N GLU A 110 26.29 -8.67 7.51
CA GLU A 110 26.17 -8.35 8.93
C GLU A 110 24.92 -7.48 9.21
N PRO A 111 24.17 -7.76 10.30
CA PRO A 111 22.97 -7.01 10.65
C PRO A 111 23.20 -5.52 10.81
N GLU A 112 24.33 -5.11 11.40
CA GLU A 112 24.71 -3.71 11.60
C GLU A 112 24.76 -2.95 10.26
N ARG A 113 25.31 -3.59 9.22
CA ARG A 113 25.43 -2.98 7.89
C ARG A 113 24.07 -2.80 7.21
N VAL A 114 23.10 -3.66 7.53
CA VAL A 114 21.72 -3.54 7.06
C VAL A 114 21.02 -2.39 7.77
N GLU A 115 21.18 -2.28 9.09
CA GLU A 115 20.62 -1.18 9.87
C GLU A 115 21.18 0.18 9.42
N ASP A 116 22.49 0.29 9.17
CA ASP A 116 23.11 1.50 8.63
C ASP A 116 22.54 1.88 7.25
N ALA A 117 22.35 0.88 6.38
CA ALA A 117 21.80 1.10 5.05
C ALA A 117 20.31 1.49 5.10
N LEU A 118 19.55 0.95 6.05
CA LEU A 118 18.14 1.31 6.29
C LEU A 118 18.03 2.72 6.86
N ALA A 119 18.90 3.11 7.80
CA ALA A 119 18.95 4.47 8.33
C ALA A 119 19.26 5.50 7.25
N SER A 120 20.27 5.23 6.40
CA SER A 120 20.55 6.09 5.24
C SER A 120 19.38 6.17 4.27
N LEU A 121 18.67 5.06 4.02
CA LEU A 121 17.50 5.05 3.14
C LEU A 121 16.32 5.85 3.74
N GLU A 122 16.15 5.79 5.07
CA GLU A 122 15.15 6.57 5.80
C GLU A 122 15.41 8.07 5.68
N GLU A 123 16.66 8.50 5.82
CA GLU A 123 17.08 9.90 5.62
C GLU A 123 16.84 10.37 4.17
N ASP A 124 17.25 9.57 3.19
CA ASP A 124 17.08 9.90 1.77
C ASP A 124 15.58 10.08 1.44
N LEU A 125 14.72 9.13 1.86
CA LEU A 125 13.27 9.21 1.61
C LEU A 125 12.57 10.32 2.44
N ASN A 126 13.24 10.88 3.45
CA ASN A 126 12.67 11.96 4.26
C ASN A 126 12.69 13.32 3.58
N CYS A 127 13.56 13.54 2.59
CA CYS A 127 13.74 14.84 1.95
C CYS A 127 13.13 14.87 0.53
N GLY A 128 11.95 15.46 0.38
CA GLY A 128 11.40 15.78 -0.95
C GLY A 128 10.81 14.60 -1.74
N HIS A 129 10.60 13.45 -1.11
CA HIS A 129 9.99 12.27 -1.74
C HIS A 129 8.55 12.04 -1.27
N GLY A 130 7.68 11.55 -2.16
CA GLY A 130 6.31 11.15 -1.80
C GLY A 130 6.20 9.80 -1.10
N LEU A 131 7.32 9.08 -0.99
CA LEU A 131 7.46 7.81 -0.29
C LEU A 131 8.19 8.03 1.04
N GLN A 132 8.03 7.09 1.95
CA GLN A 132 8.68 7.06 3.26
C GLN A 132 8.96 5.61 3.68
N LEU A 133 9.99 5.42 4.49
CA LEU A 133 10.27 4.15 5.15
C LEU A 133 9.56 4.12 6.51
N VAL A 134 8.79 3.07 6.79
CA VAL A 134 8.03 2.94 8.04
C VAL A 134 8.42 1.65 8.75
N ARG A 135 8.54 1.71 10.08
CA ARG A 135 8.73 0.54 10.94
C ARG A 135 7.38 0.01 11.44
N VAL A 136 7.04 -1.23 11.09
CA VAL A 136 5.78 -1.89 11.47
C VAL A 136 6.08 -3.27 12.02
N ALA A 137 5.62 -3.56 13.25
CA ALA A 137 5.76 -4.87 13.91
C ALA A 137 7.21 -5.42 13.95
N GLY A 138 8.22 -4.53 14.04
CA GLY A 138 9.65 -4.92 14.03
C GLY A 138 10.22 -5.19 12.64
N GLY A 139 9.45 -4.90 11.58
CA GLY A 139 9.92 -4.89 10.19
C GLY A 139 9.89 -3.49 9.56
N TYR A 140 10.47 -3.38 8.38
CA TYR A 140 10.52 -2.18 7.57
C TYR A 140 9.66 -2.35 6.31
N GLN A 141 9.00 -1.28 5.88
CA GLN A 141 8.22 -1.24 4.65
C GLN A 141 8.26 0.15 4.03
N ILE A 142 8.31 0.22 2.69
CA ILE A 142 8.14 1.47 1.96
C ILE A 142 6.64 1.75 1.82
N CYS A 143 6.22 2.95 2.21
CA CYS A 143 4.83 3.41 2.11
C CYS A 143 4.77 4.79 1.46
N THR A 144 3.62 5.15 0.93
CA THR A 144 3.35 6.55 0.53
C THR A 144 3.21 7.44 1.77
N ARG A 145 3.51 8.73 1.62
CA ARG A 145 3.24 9.72 2.67
C ARG A 145 1.74 9.93 2.85
N PRO A 146 1.26 10.13 4.09
CA PRO A 146 -0.16 10.35 4.36
C PRO A 146 -0.70 11.62 3.70
N GLU A 147 0.15 12.62 3.47
CA GLU A 147 -0.17 13.87 2.76
C GLU A 147 -0.67 13.64 1.33
N PHE A 148 -0.28 12.53 0.70
CA PHE A 148 -0.69 12.18 -0.67
C PHE A 148 -1.78 11.10 -0.72
N ALA A 149 -2.37 10.73 0.42
CA ALA A 149 -3.33 9.63 0.52
C ALA A 149 -4.55 9.80 -0.41
N ASP A 150 -5.09 11.02 -0.52
CA ASP A 150 -6.24 11.32 -1.37
C ASP A 150 -5.95 11.08 -2.85
N TYR A 151 -4.75 11.45 -3.32
CA TYR A 151 -4.32 11.21 -4.69
C TYR A 151 -4.13 9.71 -4.97
N CYS A 152 -3.53 8.97 -4.02
CA CYS A 152 -3.43 7.51 -4.12
C CYS A 152 -4.82 6.85 -4.19
N ALA A 153 -5.80 7.35 -3.43
CA ALA A 153 -7.16 6.82 -3.38
C ALA A 153 -7.92 6.99 -4.70
N MET A 154 -7.63 8.03 -5.49
CA MET A 154 -8.23 8.25 -6.81
C MET A 154 -7.89 7.11 -7.79
N ILE A 155 -6.67 6.58 -7.73
CA ILE A 155 -6.21 5.47 -8.57
C ILE A 155 -6.62 4.12 -7.97
N LEU A 156 -6.50 3.98 -6.65
CA LEU A 156 -6.74 2.71 -5.95
C LEU A 156 -8.22 2.33 -5.86
N GLN A 157 -9.15 3.13 -6.43
CA GLN A 157 -10.61 2.95 -6.43
C GLN A 157 -11.07 2.15 -5.20
N PRO A 158 -11.23 2.77 -4.02
CA PRO A 158 -11.27 2.10 -2.72
C PRO A 158 -11.91 0.71 -2.81
N ALA A 159 -11.05 -0.29 -2.93
CA ALA A 159 -11.49 -1.65 -3.15
C ALA A 159 -12.21 -2.08 -1.86
N LYS A 160 -13.50 -2.40 -2.02
CA LYS A 160 -14.48 -2.86 -1.03
C LYS A 160 -15.30 -1.73 -0.40
N ARG A 161 -16.38 -1.36 -1.10
CA ARG A 161 -17.60 -0.84 -0.45
C ARG A 161 -17.90 -1.76 0.74
N LYS A 162 -17.88 -1.22 1.97
CA LYS A 162 -18.17 -1.95 3.21
C LYS A 162 -19.40 -2.85 2.98
N LEU A 163 -19.35 -4.07 3.51
CA LEU A 163 -20.54 -4.92 3.50
C LEU A 163 -21.67 -4.17 4.22
N SER A 164 -22.87 -4.19 3.64
CA SER A 164 -24.04 -3.65 4.32
C SER A 164 -24.29 -4.42 5.62
N LYS A 165 -25.02 -3.82 6.56
CA LYS A 165 -25.41 -4.49 7.80
C LYS A 165 -26.12 -5.82 7.52
N ALA A 166 -27.03 -5.84 6.54
CA ALA A 166 -27.71 -7.05 6.09
C ALA A 166 -26.73 -8.13 5.59
N ALA A 167 -25.69 -7.74 4.83
CA ALA A 167 -24.69 -8.69 4.35
C ALA A 167 -23.80 -9.25 5.45
N LEU A 168 -23.43 -8.43 6.44
CA LEU A 168 -22.66 -8.88 7.61
C LEU A 168 -23.46 -9.86 8.47
N GLU A 169 -24.73 -9.56 8.73
CA GLU A 169 -25.61 -10.44 9.48
C GLU A 169 -25.82 -11.78 8.75
N THR A 170 -25.93 -11.78 7.42
CA THR A 170 -26.08 -13.03 6.63
C THR A 170 -24.79 -13.82 6.66
N LEU A 171 -23.64 -13.16 6.49
CA LEU A 171 -22.33 -13.80 6.59
C LEU A 171 -22.11 -14.41 7.98
N ALA A 172 -22.56 -13.75 9.06
CA ALA A 172 -22.49 -14.29 10.41
C ALA A 172 -23.34 -15.55 10.57
N VAL A 173 -24.57 -15.57 10.04
CA VAL A 173 -25.41 -16.79 10.05
C VAL A 173 -24.72 -17.93 9.32
N ILE A 174 -24.16 -17.68 8.14
CA ILE A 174 -23.44 -18.71 7.35
C ILE A 174 -22.23 -19.24 8.14
N ALA A 175 -21.40 -18.36 8.71
CA ALA A 175 -20.19 -18.75 9.42
C ALA A 175 -20.48 -19.65 10.64
N TYR A 176 -21.58 -19.39 11.36
CA TYR A 176 -21.95 -20.18 12.54
C TYR A 176 -22.80 -21.42 12.23
N ARG A 177 -23.50 -21.46 11.08
CA ARG A 177 -24.42 -22.55 10.74
C ARG A 177 -23.99 -23.40 9.56
N GLN A 178 -22.81 -23.16 8.99
CA GLN A 178 -22.28 -23.98 7.91
C GLN A 178 -22.13 -25.46 8.34
N PRO A 179 -22.53 -26.44 7.50
CA PRO A 179 -23.15 -26.27 6.17
C PRO A 179 -24.67 -25.96 6.26
N CYS A 180 -25.11 -24.92 5.55
CA CYS A 180 -26.51 -24.47 5.50
C CYS A 180 -26.95 -24.13 4.06
N THR A 181 -28.26 -24.18 3.80
CA THR A 181 -28.86 -23.83 2.49
C THR A 181 -29.44 -22.41 2.49
N ALA A 182 -29.66 -21.81 1.31
CA ALA A 182 -30.26 -20.48 1.20
C ALA A 182 -31.62 -20.37 1.93
N PRO A 183 -32.57 -21.32 1.79
CA PRO A 183 -33.83 -21.28 2.54
C PRO A 183 -33.66 -21.36 4.06
N GLU A 184 -32.65 -22.08 4.56
CA GLU A 184 -32.36 -22.15 6.01
C GLU A 184 -31.85 -20.81 6.55
N ILE A 185 -31.08 -20.08 5.74
CA ILE A 185 -30.58 -18.75 6.08
C ILE A 185 -31.74 -17.75 6.07
N GLU A 186 -32.62 -17.82 5.09
CA GLU A 186 -33.85 -16.99 5.02
C GLU A 186 -34.76 -17.23 6.23
N ALA A 187 -34.94 -18.48 6.65
CA ALA A 187 -35.75 -18.81 7.82
C ALA A 187 -35.21 -18.19 9.11
N VAL A 188 -33.88 -18.05 9.24
CA VAL A 188 -33.24 -17.39 10.39
C VAL A 188 -33.31 -15.86 10.28
N ARG A 189 -33.13 -15.33 9.06
CA ARG A 189 -33.07 -13.88 8.83
C ARG A 189 -34.44 -13.22 8.67
N GLY A 190 -35.46 -13.97 8.30
CA GLY A 190 -36.83 -13.49 8.05
C GLY A 190 -36.96 -12.59 6.82
N VAL A 191 -35.95 -12.53 5.96
CA VAL A 191 -35.90 -11.69 4.74
C VAL A 191 -35.21 -12.44 3.60
N ASP A 192 -35.48 -12.03 2.36
CA ASP A 192 -34.78 -12.55 1.17
C ASP A 192 -33.27 -12.26 1.26
N VAL A 193 -32.47 -13.29 0.99
CA VAL A 193 -31.01 -13.24 1.07
C VAL A 193 -30.31 -13.51 -0.26
N ASP A 194 -31.03 -13.77 -1.36
CA ASP A 194 -30.43 -14.18 -2.63
C ASP A 194 -29.42 -13.16 -3.17
N GLY A 195 -29.81 -11.88 -3.20
CA GLY A 195 -28.92 -10.79 -3.65
C GLY A 195 -27.69 -10.63 -2.74
N VAL A 196 -27.85 -10.88 -1.44
CA VAL A 196 -26.76 -10.83 -0.47
C VAL A 196 -25.81 -12.01 -0.67
N ILE A 197 -26.33 -13.23 -0.83
CA ILE A 197 -25.52 -14.43 -1.09
C ILE A 197 -24.73 -14.26 -2.39
N LYS A 198 -25.35 -13.76 -3.47
CA LYS A 198 -24.64 -13.44 -4.73
C LYS A 198 -23.50 -12.46 -4.51
N THR A 199 -23.75 -11.37 -3.77
CA THR A 199 -22.72 -10.38 -3.44
C THR A 199 -21.58 -10.99 -2.60
N LEU A 200 -21.90 -11.88 -1.65
CA LEU A 200 -20.89 -12.55 -0.82
C LEU A 200 -20.06 -13.55 -1.64
N MET A 201 -20.65 -14.24 -2.62
CA MET A 201 -19.94 -15.13 -3.54
C MET A 201 -19.04 -14.38 -4.51
N GLU A 202 -19.52 -13.28 -5.13
CA GLU A 202 -18.72 -12.42 -6.02
C GLU A 202 -17.50 -11.84 -5.30
N ARG A 203 -17.61 -11.60 -3.99
CA ARG A 203 -16.52 -11.13 -3.14
C ARG A 203 -15.63 -12.25 -2.59
N GLY A 204 -15.91 -13.51 -2.92
CA GLY A 204 -15.14 -14.67 -2.47
C GLY A 204 -15.23 -14.95 -0.96
N LEU A 205 -16.27 -14.46 -0.28
CA LEU A 205 -16.43 -14.64 1.18
C LEU A 205 -17.16 -15.94 1.53
N VAL A 206 -17.95 -16.48 0.61
CA VAL A 206 -18.66 -17.75 0.75
C VAL A 206 -18.54 -18.54 -0.55
N ARG A 207 -18.67 -19.87 -0.46
CA ARG A 207 -18.63 -20.78 -1.62
C ARG A 207 -19.63 -21.92 -1.43
N GLU A 208 -20.07 -22.49 -2.55
CA GLU A 208 -20.87 -23.72 -2.53
C GLU A 208 -20.00 -24.91 -2.09
N THR A 209 -20.46 -25.66 -1.09
CA THR A 209 -19.75 -26.85 -0.57
C THR A 209 -20.39 -28.16 -1.03
N GLY A 210 -21.56 -28.12 -1.66
CA GLY A 210 -22.31 -29.28 -2.16
C GLY A 210 -23.82 -29.06 -2.17
N ARG A 211 -24.59 -30.06 -2.61
CA ARG A 211 -26.06 -30.04 -2.57
C ARG A 211 -26.57 -30.91 -1.43
N LYS A 212 -27.46 -30.35 -0.61
CA LYS A 212 -28.16 -31.12 0.43
C LYS A 212 -29.10 -32.12 -0.27
N GLN A 213 -28.99 -33.41 0.05
CA GLN A 213 -29.95 -34.41 -0.39
C GLN A 213 -31.21 -34.25 0.47
N ALA A 214 -32.25 -33.66 -0.11
CA ALA A 214 -33.59 -33.67 0.45
C ALA A 214 -34.51 -34.40 -0.55
N PRO A 215 -35.44 -35.27 -0.09
CA PRO A 215 -36.53 -35.71 -0.95
C PRO A 215 -37.38 -34.48 -1.28
N GLY A 216 -37.66 -34.27 -2.57
CA GLY A 216 -38.65 -33.30 -3.01
C GLY A 216 -40.06 -33.69 -2.58
#